data_AF-A0A832CLZ1-F1
#
_entry.id   AF-A0A832CLZ1-F1
#
_cell.length_a   1.000
_cell.length_b   1.000
_cell.length_c   1.000
_cell.angle_alpha   90.00
_cell.angle_beta   90.00
_cell.angle_gamma   90.00
#
_symmetry.space_group_name_H-M   'P 1'
#
loop_
_entity.id
_entity.type
_entity.pdbx_description
1 polymer ?
#
loop_
_entity_poly.entity_id
_entity_poly.type
_entity_poly.pdbx_seq_one_letter_code
_entity_poly.pdbx_strand_id
1 'polypeptide(L)' 'MSVLYLTEAEVLRLADMRAAVDAVEEAFRQMAAGEAVNVPRERAQVPGFVLHTMSAAAPYLDLAAWKAYSTTPRGGR' A
#
# COMPACT_ATOMS: atom_id res chain seq x y z
N MET A 1 5.10 23.56 0.02
CA MET A 1 4.43 22.31 -0.41
C MET A 1 3.40 21.93 0.64
N SER A 2 2.17 21.66 0.25
CA SER A 2 1.11 21.18 1.14
C SER A 2 0.91 19.68 0.97
N VAL A 3 0.49 19.01 2.03
CA VAL A 3 0.16 17.58 2.04
C VAL A 3 -1.35 17.41 1.85
N LEU A 4 -1.77 16.49 0.98
CA LEU A 4 -3.17 16.11 0.82
C LEU A 4 -3.50 14.99 1.80
N TYR A 5 -4.51 15.19 2.63
CA TYR A 5 -5.06 14.18 3.53
C TYR A 5 -6.41 13.72 2.99
N LEU A 6 -6.59 12.40 2.87
CA LEU A 6 -7.83 11.79 2.42
C LEU A 6 -8.38 10.88 3.51
N THR A 7 -9.65 11.04 3.82
CA THR A 7 -10.45 10.13 4.64
C THR A 7 -10.86 8.90 3.85
N GLU A 8 -11.26 7.83 4.54
CA GLU A 8 -11.79 6.62 3.90
C GLU A 8 -12.99 6.92 2.98
N ALA A 9 -13.89 7.81 3.39
CA ALA A 9 -15.04 8.23 2.60
C ALA A 9 -14.66 9.01 1.33
N GLU A 10 -13.53 9.73 1.33
CA GLU A 10 -12.99 10.38 0.13
C GLU A 10 -12.37 9.35 -0.82
N VAL A 11 -11.58 8.41 -0.29
CA VAL A 11 -10.99 7.34 -1.09
C VAL A 11 -12.07 6.50 -1.78
N LEU A 12 -13.13 6.13 -1.06
CA LEU A 12 -14.26 5.36 -1.60
C LEU A 12 -15.01 6.08 -2.73
N ARG A 13 -14.93 7.42 -2.80
CA ARG A 13 -15.52 8.21 -3.90
C ARG A 13 -14.58 8.36 -5.10
N LEU A 14 -13.27 8.23 -4.88
CA LEU A 14 -12.23 8.47 -5.89
C LEU A 14 -11.75 7.20 -6.58
N ALA A 15 -11.82 6.05 -5.89
CA ALA A 15 -11.35 4.77 -6.42
C ALA A 15 -12.49 3.74 -6.41
N ASP A 16 -12.81 3.19 -7.59
CA ASP A 16 -13.75 2.09 -7.74
C ASP A 16 -13.03 0.74 -7.89
N MET A 17 -13.81 -0.35 -7.85
CA MET A 17 -13.28 -1.70 -7.89
C MET A 17 -12.63 -2.04 -9.25
N ARG A 18 -13.09 -1.47 -10.36
CA ARG A 18 -12.51 -1.76 -11.68
C ARG A 18 -11.12 -1.12 -11.79
N ALA A 19 -11.02 0.16 -11.43
CA ALA A 19 -9.75 0.87 -11.39
C ALA A 19 -8.74 0.17 -10.45
N ALA A 20 -9.20 -0.36 -9.32
CA ALA A 20 -8.35 -1.11 -8.40
C ALA A 20 -7.81 -2.41 -9.02
N VAL A 21 -8.64 -3.17 -9.73
CA VAL A 21 -8.21 -4.40 -10.41
C VAL A 21 -7.20 -4.08 -11.52
N ASP A 22 -7.51 -3.11 -12.38
CA ASP A 22 -6.64 -2.71 -13.49
C ASP A 22 -5.26 -2.25 -12.98
N ALA A 23 -5.24 -1.45 -11.90
CA ALA A 23 -4.00 -0.98 -11.29
C ALA A 23 -3.17 -2.13 -10.68
N VAL A 24 -3.82 -3.11 -10.05
CA VAL A 24 -3.13 -4.28 -9.46
C VAL A 24 -2.56 -5.18 -10.56
N GLU A 25 -3.30 -5.43 -11.63
CA GLU A 25 -2.82 -6.21 -12.77
C GLU A 25 -1.58 -5.58 -13.43
N GLU A 26 -1.61 -4.26 -13.65
CA GLU A 26 -0.46 -3.51 -14.15
C GLU A 26 0.72 -3.62 -13.18
N ALA A 27 0.50 -3.39 -11.89
CA ALA A 27 1.56 -3.46 -10.89
C ALA A 27 2.27 -4.82 -10.87
N PHE A 28 1.51 -5.92 -10.99
CA PHE A 28 2.10 -7.26 -11.10
C PHE A 28 2.88 -7.46 -12.40
N ARG A 29 2.40 -6.92 -13.54
CA ARG A 29 3.12 -6.98 -14.82
C ARG A 29 4.44 -6.23 -14.76
N GLN A 30 4.44 -5.03 -14.19
CA GLN A 30 5.63 -4.19 -14.02
C GLN A 30 6.63 -4.84 -13.06
N MET A 31 6.16 -5.43 -11.95
CA MET A 31 7.02 -6.17 -11.04
C MET A 31 7.65 -7.41 -11.72
N ALA A 32 6.89 -8.14 -12.55
CA ALA A 32 7.41 -9.26 -13.32
C ALA A 32 8.44 -8.83 -14.39
N ALA A 33 8.31 -7.61 -14.93
CA ALA A 33 9.26 -7.01 -15.86
C ALA A 33 10.51 -6.42 -15.17
N GLY A 34 10.54 -6.35 -13.83
CA GLY A 34 11.63 -5.69 -13.09
C GLY A 34 11.51 -4.16 -13.03
N GLU A 35 10.39 -3.60 -13.47
CA GLU A 35 10.12 -2.16 -13.59
C GLU A 35 9.35 -1.59 -12.40
N ALA A 36 9.14 -2.39 -11.35
CA ALA A 36 8.61 -1.96 -10.07
C ALA A 36 9.28 -2.74 -8.93
N VAL A 37 9.52 -2.07 -7.81
CA VAL A 37 10.16 -2.66 -6.62
C VAL A 37 9.13 -2.75 -5.50
N ASN A 38 8.95 -3.97 -4.97
CA ASN A 38 8.15 -4.22 -3.77
C ASN A 38 9.05 -4.82 -2.69
N VAL A 39 9.22 -4.12 -1.58
CA VAL A 39 10.10 -4.55 -0.48
C VAL A 39 9.35 -5.58 0.37
N PRO A 40 10.00 -6.69 0.81
CA PRO A 40 9.40 -7.60 1.77
C PRO A 40 8.87 -6.87 2.99
N ARG A 41 7.66 -7.23 3.43
CA ARG A 41 7.00 -6.59 4.58
C ARG A 41 7.87 -6.69 5.82
N GLU A 42 8.18 -5.53 6.41
CA GLU A 42 8.86 -5.45 7.70
C GLU A 42 7.85 -5.44 8.84
N ARG A 43 8.27 -5.96 10.00
CA ARG A 43 7.41 -6.10 11.18
C ARG A 43 8.15 -5.68 12.43
N ALA A 44 7.59 -4.72 13.16
CA ALA A 44 7.96 -4.45 14.54
C ALA A 44 6.95 -5.14 15.45
N GLN A 45 7.42 -6.09 16.26
CA GLN A 45 6.56 -6.99 17.05
C GLN A 45 6.89 -6.92 18.54
N VAL A 46 5.82 -6.83 19.34
CA VAL A 46 5.84 -7.00 20.80
C VAL A 46 4.66 -7.92 21.21
N PRO A 47 4.60 -8.43 22.45
CA PRO A 47 3.46 -9.21 22.90
C PRO A 47 2.14 -8.45 22.68
N GLY A 48 1.20 -9.06 21.94
CA GLY A 48 -0.14 -8.49 21.68
C GLY A 48 -0.23 -7.42 20.60
N PHE A 49 0.86 -7.05 19.92
CA PHE A 49 0.85 -6.01 18.88
C PHE A 49 1.91 -6.26 17.80
N VAL A 50 1.53 -6.04 16.54
CA VAL A 50 2.44 -6.05 15.40
C VAL A 50 2.15 -4.81 14.54
N LEU A 51 3.17 -4.01 14.28
CA LEU A 51 3.17 -2.98 13.25
C LEU A 51 3.77 -3.56 11.98
N HIS A 52 3.03 -3.47 10.88
CA HIS A 52 3.44 -3.90 9.55
C HIS A 52 3.76 -2.67 8.70
N THR A 53 4.91 -2.67 8.05
CA THR A 53 5.30 -1.66 7.07
C THR A 53 5.57 -2.34 5.73
N MET A 54 4.97 -1.81 4.67
CA MET A 54 5.14 -2.28 3.30
C MET A 54 5.55 -1.09 2.44
N SER A 55 6.71 -1.16 1.79
CA SER A 55 7.23 -0.08 0.97
C SER A 55 7.42 -0.55 -0.47
N ALA A 56 7.12 0.34 -1.43
CA ALA A 56 7.29 0.05 -2.85
C ALA A 56 7.63 1.32 -3.64
N ALA A 57 8.29 1.12 -4.78
CA ALA A 57 8.57 2.18 -5.75
C ALA A 57 8.15 1.69 -7.15
N ALA A 58 7.48 2.57 -7.90
CA ALA A 58 6.91 2.30 -9.21
C ALA A 58 7.31 3.40 -10.20
N PRO A 59 8.48 3.29 -10.86
CA PRO A 59 8.94 4.26 -11.86
C PRO A 59 7.92 4.61 -12.94
N TYR A 60 7.14 3.64 -13.43
CA TYR A 60 6.11 3.87 -14.47
C TYR A 60 4.96 4.78 -14.00
N LEU A 61 4.81 4.99 -12.68
CA LEU A 61 3.86 5.93 -12.09
C LEU A 61 4.52 7.22 -11.59
N ASP A 62 5.85 7.31 -11.62
CA ASP A 62 6.63 8.36 -10.94
C ASP A 62 6.30 8.47 -9.44
N LEU A 63 6.09 7.32 -8.77
CA LEU A 63 5.67 7.25 -7.38
C LEU A 63 6.48 6.29 -6.52
N ALA A 64 6.66 6.66 -5.26
CA ALA A 64 7.05 5.77 -4.17
C ALA A 64 6.04 5.89 -3.03
N ALA A 65 5.71 4.77 -2.38
CA ALA A 65 4.68 4.74 -1.35
C ALA A 65 5.01 3.73 -0.26
N TRP A 66 4.38 3.91 0.90
CA TRP A 66 4.35 2.90 1.94
C TRP A 66 2.95 2.75 2.52
N LYS A 67 2.65 1.55 3.01
CA LYS A 67 1.47 1.24 3.81
C LYS A 67 1.92 0.81 5.20
N ALA A 68 1.40 1.50 6.21
CA ALA A 68 1.57 1.14 7.61
C ALA A 68 0.21 0.75 8.19
N TYR A 69 0.15 -0.42 8.82
CA TYR A 69 -1.06 -0.87 9.51
C TYR A 69 -0.66 -1.76 10.68
N SER A 70 -1.57 -1.92 11.64
CA SER A 70 -1.31 -2.69 12.85
C SER A 70 -2.27 -3.86 12.99
N THR A 71 -1.84 -4.89 13.71
CA THR A 71 -2.70 -6.01 14.09
C THR A 71 -2.53 -6.33 15.55
N THR A 72 -3.65 -6.62 16.21
CA THR A 72 -3.73 -7.07 17.60
C THR A 72 -4.58 -8.34 17.67
N PRO A 73 -4.61 -9.07 18.80
CA PRO A 73 -5.56 -10.17 19.01
C PRO A 73 -7.03 -9.76 18.85
N ARG A 74 -7.35 -8.47 18.93
CA ARG A 74 -8.70 -7.91 18.74
C ARG A 74 -8.99 -7.49 17.29
N GLY A 75 -8.05 -7.70 16.36
CA GLY A 75 -8.19 -7.38 14.94
C GLY A 75 -7.15 -6.39 14.42
N GLY A 76 -7.24 -6.11 13.12
CA GLY A 76 -6.43 -5.12 12.40
C GLY A 76 -6.99 -3.70 12.50
N ARG A 77 -6.08 -2.72 12.48
CA ARG A 77 -6.35 -1.29 12.38
C ARG A 77 -5.42 -0.69 11.35
#